data_AF-A0A2N6B0F6-F1
#
_entry.id   AF-A0A2N6B0F6-F1
#
_cell.length_a   1.000
_cell.length_b   1.000
_cell.length_c   1.000
_cell.angle_alpha   90.00
_cell.angle_beta   90.00
_cell.angle_gamma   90.00
#
_symmetry.space_group_name_H-M   'P 1'
#
loop_
_entity.id
_entity.type
_entity.pdbx_description
1 polymer ?
#
loop_
_entity_poly.entity_id
_entity_poly.type
_entity_poly.pdbx_seq_one_letter_code
_entity_poly.pdbx_strand_id
1 'polypeptide(L)'
;MMRLAMRISVLAAVAAVGVSTASAEYPIAGVTPNARPEGAPVITTVEKTAAWYENALRGVEKPYPNSLVFLDNQGNWYTPFTRPGMPGPYDIRGLHAK
;
A
#
# COMPACT_ATOMS: atom_id res chain seq x y z
N MET A 1 -54.60 17.33 3.99
CA MET A 1 -53.58 17.51 5.06
C MET A 1 -52.64 16.32 5.20
N MET A 2 -53.12 15.07 5.33
CA MET A 2 -52.27 13.87 5.54
C MET A 2 -51.19 13.63 4.47
N ARG A 3 -51.49 13.87 3.19
CA ARG A 3 -50.55 13.72 2.07
C ARG A 3 -49.44 14.79 2.03
N LEU A 4 -49.67 15.96 2.64
CA LEU A 4 -48.69 17.04 2.73
C LEU A 4 -47.71 16.77 3.89
N ALA A 5 -48.22 16.31 5.03
CA ALA A 5 -47.42 15.88 6.16
C ALA A 5 -46.45 14.72 5.79
N MET A 6 -46.95 13.71 5.07
CA MET A 6 -46.14 12.58 4.60
C MET A 6 -44.99 13.01 3.67
N ARG A 7 -45.21 14.01 2.80
CA ARG A 7 -44.15 14.53 1.91
C ARG A 7 -43.08 15.31 2.67
N ILE A 8 -43.48 16.07 3.69
CA ILE A 8 -42.55 16.80 4.57
C ILE A 8 -41.71 15.81 5.38
N SER A 9 -42.32 14.74 5.89
CA SER A 9 -41.60 13.68 6.63
C SER A 9 -40.58 12.93 5.76
N VAL A 10 -40.91 12.65 4.50
CA VAL A 10 -39.98 11.99 3.56
C VAL A 10 -38.82 12.92 3.19
N LEU A 11 -39.07 14.22 3.00
CA LEU A 11 -38.00 15.18 2.69
C LEU A 11 -37.04 15.37 3.87
N ALA A 12 -37.55 15.37 5.10
CA ALA A 12 -36.73 15.43 6.31
C ALA A 12 -35.88 14.17 6.51
N ALA A 13 -36.41 12.99 6.16
CA ALA A 13 -35.68 11.73 6.23
C ALA A 13 -34.50 11.67 5.23
N VAL A 14 -34.67 12.20 4.02
CA VAL A 14 -33.59 12.25 3.01
C VAL A 14 -32.48 13.23 3.39
N ALA A 15 -32.82 14.35 4.05
CA ALA A 15 -31.83 15.33 4.52
C ALA A 15 -30.93 14.79 5.64
N ALA A 16 -31.39 13.80 6.42
CA ALA A 16 -30.62 13.22 7.52
C ALA A 16 -29.56 12.19 7.08
N VAL A 17 -29.60 11.70 5.83
CA VAL A 17 -28.66 10.67 5.32
C VAL A 17 -27.36 11.29 4.78
N GLY A 18 -27.28 12.62 4.70
CA GLY A 18 -26.14 13.34 4.11
C GLY A 18 -24.98 13.66 5.07
N VAL A 19 -24.95 13.09 6.28
CA VAL A 19 -23.82 13.29 7.20
C VAL A 19 -22.63 12.48 6.67
N SER A 20 -21.87 13.07 5.76
CA SER A 20 -20.53 12.59 5.42
C SER A 20 -19.70 12.60 6.69
N THR A 21 -19.32 11.42 7.18
CA THR A 21 -18.27 11.31 8.18
C THR A 21 -17.02 11.92 7.56
N ALA A 22 -16.62 13.11 8.01
CA ALA A 22 -15.33 13.66 7.65
C ALA A 22 -14.27 12.60 8.01
N SER A 23 -13.62 12.04 6.99
CA SER A 23 -12.42 11.23 7.20
C SER A 23 -11.50 12.07 8.06
N ALA A 24 -11.03 11.50 9.19
CA ALA A 24 -9.95 12.12 9.93
C ALA A 24 -8.84 12.48 8.93
N GLU A 25 -8.41 13.74 8.96
CA GLU A 25 -7.42 14.23 8.02
C GLU A 25 -6.13 13.41 8.17
N TYR A 26 -5.51 13.02 7.06
CA TYR A 26 -4.28 12.23 7.11
C TYR A 26 -3.21 13.03 7.88
N PRO A 27 -2.52 12.40 8.86
CA PRO A 27 -1.58 13.14 9.67
C PRO A 27 -0.38 13.62 8.85
N ILE A 28 -0.02 14.89 9.02
CA ILE A 28 1.12 15.51 8.36
C ILE A 28 2.41 15.05 9.06
N ALA A 29 3.31 14.40 8.32
CA ALA A 29 4.61 13.98 8.83
C ALA A 29 5.58 15.17 8.95
N GLY A 30 6.54 15.09 9.87
CA GLY A 30 7.65 16.04 9.97
C GLY A 30 7.38 17.32 10.79
N VAL A 31 6.14 17.54 11.27
CA VAL A 31 5.83 18.64 12.22
C VAL A 31 6.59 18.48 13.53
N THR A 32 6.76 17.24 13.98
CA THR A 32 7.60 16.86 15.13
C THR A 32 8.60 15.81 14.65
N PRO A 33 9.80 16.20 14.19
CA PRO A 33 10.71 15.30 13.46
C PRO A 33 11.14 14.04 14.21
N ASN A 34 11.14 14.09 15.54
CA ASN A 34 11.52 12.97 16.40
C ASN A 34 10.34 12.04 16.75
N ALA A 35 9.13 12.30 16.23
CA ALA A 35 7.95 11.50 16.52
C ALA A 35 7.21 11.13 15.24
N ARG A 36 6.67 9.91 15.21
CA ARG A 36 5.66 9.53 14.22
C ARG A 36 4.34 10.20 14.64
N PRO A 37 3.59 10.82 13.72
CA PRO A 37 2.27 11.34 14.05
C PRO A 37 1.34 10.26 14.61
N GLU A 38 0.53 10.63 15.59
CA GLU A 38 -0.51 9.75 16.13
C GLU A 38 -1.53 9.40 15.03
N GLY A 39 -1.99 8.14 15.01
CA GLY A 39 -2.91 7.65 13.97
C GLY A 39 -2.28 7.43 12.59
N ALA A 40 -0.99 7.68 12.39
CA ALA A 40 -0.34 7.40 11.11
C ALA A 40 -0.36 5.90 10.80
N PRO A 41 -0.82 5.48 9.60
CA PRO A 41 -0.97 4.07 9.26
C PRO A 41 0.37 3.33 9.30
N VAL A 42 0.38 2.10 9.79
CA VAL A 42 1.58 1.26 9.91
C VAL A 42 1.39 -0.03 9.12
N ILE A 43 2.41 -0.42 8.35
CA ILE A 43 2.45 -1.73 7.70
C ILE A 43 2.87 -2.76 8.75
N THR A 44 1.96 -3.66 9.12
CA THR A 44 2.22 -4.73 10.11
C THR A 44 2.67 -6.04 9.45
N THR A 45 2.37 -6.24 8.17
CA THR A 45 2.72 -7.45 7.42
C THR A 45 2.99 -7.10 5.97
N VAL A 46 3.96 -7.78 5.37
CA VAL A 46 4.30 -7.65 3.95
C VAL A 46 4.07 -8.99 3.30
N GLU A 47 3.02 -9.09 2.50
CA GLU A 47 2.72 -10.34 1.80
C GLU A 47 3.72 -10.58 0.67
N LYS A 48 4.40 -11.72 0.73
CA LYS A 48 5.35 -12.19 -0.28
C LYS A 48 4.74 -13.37 -1.00
N THR A 49 3.92 -13.08 -1.99
CA THR A 49 3.26 -14.09 -2.82
C THR A 49 4.28 -14.84 -3.69
N ALA A 50 3.87 -15.95 -4.31
CA ALA A 50 4.74 -16.66 -5.26
C ALA A 50 5.25 -15.73 -6.38
N ALA A 51 4.36 -14.89 -6.94
CA ALA A 51 4.72 -13.90 -7.96
C ALA A 51 5.74 -12.86 -7.45
N TRP A 52 5.70 -12.51 -6.15
CA TRP A 52 6.70 -11.65 -5.55
C TRP A 52 8.08 -12.30 -5.58
N TYR A 53 8.18 -13.58 -5.19
CA TYR A 53 9.44 -14.31 -5.22
C TYR A 53 9.95 -14.56 -6.64
N GLU A 54 9.07 -14.90 -7.58
CA GLU A 54 9.41 -15.03 -9.00
C GLU A 54 10.05 -13.76 -9.55
N ASN A 55 9.50 -12.59 -9.20
CA ASN A 55 10.09 -11.31 -9.56
C ASN A 55 11.41 -11.05 -8.81
N ALA A 56 11.44 -11.26 -7.49
CA ALA A 56 12.61 -11.00 -6.65
C ALA A 56 13.80 -11.91 -6.97
N LEU A 57 13.57 -13.09 -7.53
CA LEU A 57 14.56 -14.10 -7.92
C LEU A 57 14.81 -14.14 -9.44
N ARG A 58 14.18 -13.26 -10.23
CA ARG A 58 14.39 -13.20 -11.67
C ARG A 58 15.87 -13.02 -12.02
N GLY A 59 16.35 -13.78 -13.00
CA GLY A 59 17.77 -13.75 -13.39
C GLY A 59 18.73 -14.39 -12.37
N VAL A 60 18.22 -15.06 -11.33
CA VAL A 60 19.02 -15.89 -10.43
C VAL A 60 18.79 -17.36 -10.78
N GLU A 61 19.86 -18.09 -11.03
CA GLU A 61 19.82 -19.51 -11.35
C GLU A 61 19.78 -20.37 -10.08
N LYS A 62 19.16 -21.55 -10.19
CA LYS A 62 19.14 -22.54 -9.11
C LYS A 62 20.45 -23.34 -9.09
N PRO A 63 20.90 -23.83 -7.91
CA PRO A 63 20.28 -23.62 -6.60
C PRO A 63 20.43 -22.18 -6.11
N TYR A 64 19.39 -21.64 -5.49
CA TYR A 64 19.47 -20.27 -4.97
C TYR A 64 20.53 -20.18 -3.87
N PRO A 65 21.43 -19.18 -3.93
CA PRO A 65 22.42 -18.99 -2.90
C PRO A 65 21.79 -18.77 -1.52
N ASN A 66 22.35 -19.39 -0.47
CA ASN A 66 21.90 -19.21 0.92
C ASN A 66 21.93 -17.73 1.35
N SER A 67 22.76 -16.91 0.73
CA SER A 67 22.79 -15.47 0.99
C SER A 67 21.47 -14.77 0.68
N LEU A 68 20.56 -15.35 -0.12
CA LEU A 68 19.26 -14.76 -0.48
C LEU A 68 18.14 -14.97 0.55
N VAL A 69 18.40 -15.67 1.67
CA VAL A 69 17.42 -15.83 2.76
C VAL A 69 16.99 -14.48 3.37
N PHE A 70 17.76 -13.41 3.15
CA PHE A 70 17.33 -12.06 3.55
C PHE A 70 16.02 -11.63 2.87
N LEU A 71 15.66 -12.20 1.70
CA LEU A 71 14.40 -11.91 1.02
C LEU A 71 13.19 -12.21 1.91
N ASP A 72 13.30 -13.16 2.84
CA ASP A 72 12.24 -13.51 3.79
C ASP A 72 12.12 -12.50 4.93
N ASN A 73 13.21 -11.81 5.26
CA ASN A 73 13.30 -10.91 6.41
C ASN A 73 13.28 -9.43 6.04
N GLN A 74 13.49 -9.06 4.77
CA GLN A 74 13.64 -7.66 4.34
C GLN A 74 12.38 -6.78 4.43
N GLY A 75 11.27 -7.25 4.98
CA GLY A 75 9.98 -6.52 4.95
C GLY A 75 9.67 -5.90 3.58
N ASN A 76 9.27 -4.63 3.57
CA ASN A 76 9.00 -3.85 2.36
C ASN A 76 10.11 -2.83 2.06
N TRP A 77 11.34 -3.10 2.51
CA TRP A 77 12.48 -2.23 2.24
C TRP A 77 12.81 -2.20 0.75
N TYR A 78 13.27 -1.04 0.25
CA TYR A 78 13.74 -0.92 -1.12
C TYR A 78 15.04 -1.72 -1.27
N THR A 79 15.05 -2.70 -2.17
CA THR A 79 16.25 -3.49 -2.48
C THR A 79 16.45 -3.60 -3.99
N PRO A 80 17.70 -3.65 -4.49
CA PRO A 80 17.98 -3.93 -5.91
C PRO A 80 17.51 -5.31 -6.38
N PHE A 81 17.03 -6.17 -5.46
CA PHE A 81 16.49 -7.48 -5.80
C PHE A 81 15.01 -7.44 -6.15
N THR A 82 14.28 -6.53 -5.54
CA THR A 82 12.83 -6.40 -5.69
C THR A 82 12.43 -5.22 -6.57
N ARG A 83 13.39 -4.34 -6.89
CA ARG A 83 13.19 -3.11 -7.67
C ARG A 83 14.17 -3.07 -8.84
N PRO A 84 13.70 -2.75 -10.06
CA PRO A 84 14.59 -2.59 -11.21
C PRO A 84 15.63 -1.49 -10.98
N GLY A 85 16.87 -1.77 -11.37
CA GLY A 85 17.97 -0.80 -11.37
C GLY A 85 18.07 -0.04 -12.69
N MET A 86 19.30 0.15 -13.18
CA MET A 86 19.56 0.79 -14.48
C MET A 86 19.10 -0.08 -15.65
N PRO A 87 18.56 0.51 -16.74
CA PRO A 87 18.11 -0.24 -17.92
C PRO A 87 19.28 -0.61 -18.86
N GLY A 88 18.97 -1.35 -19.92
CA GLY A 88 19.89 -1.66 -21.02
C GLY A 88 20.98 -2.66 -20.60
N PRO A 89 22.28 -2.39 -20.88
CA PRO A 89 23.36 -3.34 -20.58
C PRO A 89 23.55 -3.60 -19.07
N TYR A 90 22.94 -2.78 -18.21
CA TYR A 90 22.99 -2.93 -16.77
C TYR A 90 21.77 -3.66 -16.18
N ASP A 91 20.77 -4.00 -17.00
CA ASP A 91 19.66 -4.86 -16.58
C ASP A 91 20.05 -6.34 -16.66
N ILE A 92 21.12 -6.69 -15.96
CA ILE A 92 21.71 -8.04 -15.95
C ILE A 92 20.76 -9.13 -15.43
N ARG A 93 19.63 -8.72 -14.82
CA ARG A 93 18.60 -9.61 -14.27
C ARG A 93 17.29 -9.57 -15.06
N GLY A 94 17.19 -8.75 -16.11
CA GLY A 94 15.96 -8.61 -16.91
C GLY A 94 14.76 -8.13 -16.10
N LEU A 95 14.97 -7.25 -15.11
CA LEU A 95 13.89 -6.72 -14.26
C LEU A 95 13.01 -5.70 -15.00
N HIS A 96 13.48 -5.14 -16.11
CA HIS A 96 12.68 -4.27 -16.98
C HIS A 96 11.96 -5.03 -18.11
N ALA A 97 12.25 -6.33 -18.29
CA ALA A 97 11.53 -7.16 -19.25
C ALA A 97 10.08 -7.37 -18.80
N LYS A 98 9.13 -6.99 -19.66
CA LYS A 98 7.69 -7.17 -19.45
C LYS A 98 7.25 -8.55 -19.89
#